data_AF-A0A7S1MPK3-F1
#
_entry.id   AF-A0A7S1MPK3-F1
#
_cell.length_a   1.000
_cell.length_b   1.000
_cell.length_c   1.000
_cell.angle_alpha   90.00
_cell.angle_beta   90.00
_cell.angle_gamma   90.00
#
_symmetry.space_group_name_H-M   'P 1'
#
loop_
_entity.id
_entity.type
_entity.pdbx_description
1 polymer ?
#
loop_
_entity_poly.entity_id
_entity_poly.type
_entity_poly.pdbx_seq_one_letter_code
_entity_poly.pdbx_strand_id
1 'polypeptide(L)'
;WRGADVLMGNDYPPGLFERLLSGAEAALQPGGRLLVLFSDYAQSRGLVDAPPLQEAYEASSRNLRLVGITRRPVPSAARAGHSRTRREKGWALAQEHSVELWEFART
;
A
#
# COMPACT_ATOMS: atom_id res chain seq x y z
N TRP A 1 -18.22 26.34 -7.81
CA TRP A 1 -17.18 25.40 -7.35
C TRP A 1 -16.08 25.38 -8.40
N ARG A 2 -15.04 26.19 -8.20
CA ARG A 2 -13.86 26.26 -9.09
C ARG A 2 -13.01 25.00 -8.87
N GLY A 3 -12.42 24.50 -9.95
CA GLY A 3 -11.72 23.22 -10.03
C GLY A 3 -10.78 22.97 -8.87
N ALA A 4 -11.04 21.91 -8.13
CA ALA A 4 -9.98 21.25 -7.39
C ALA A 4 -9.26 20.39 -8.42
N ASP A 5 -8.05 20.80 -8.79
CA ASP A 5 -7.10 19.92 -9.46
C ASP A 5 -7.01 18.65 -8.61
N VAL A 6 -7.52 17.55 -9.16
CA VAL A 6 -7.40 16.25 -8.49
C VAL A 6 -5.91 15.94 -8.50
N LEU A 7 -5.26 16.07 -7.35
CA LEU A 7 -3.92 15.54 -7.13
C LEU A 7 -4.00 14.03 -7.41
N MET A 8 -3.57 13.64 -8.61
CA MET A 8 -3.38 12.24 -8.96
C MET A 8 -2.05 11.81 -8.39
N GLY A 9 -2.05 10.75 -7.60
CA GLY A 9 -0.83 10.22 -7.03
C GLY A 9 -1.07 9.56 -5.68
N ASN A 10 -0.04 9.61 -4.87
CA ASN A 10 0.08 8.85 -3.64
C ASN A 10 0.00 9.79 -2.43
N ASP A 11 -1.13 9.80 -1.72
CA ASP A 11 -1.43 10.78 -0.65
C ASP A 11 -0.82 10.43 0.72
N TYR A 12 0.21 9.58 0.77
CA TYR A 12 0.89 9.31 2.03
C TYR A 12 1.77 10.49 2.45
N PRO A 13 1.91 10.75 3.77
CA PRO A 13 2.90 11.69 4.27
C PRO A 13 4.29 11.38 3.71
N PRO A 14 5.08 12.40 3.33
CA PRO A 14 6.44 12.20 2.87
C PRO A 14 7.27 11.38 3.88
N GLY A 15 8.06 10.43 3.39
CA GLY A 15 8.94 9.63 4.22
C GLY A 15 8.23 8.58 5.10
N LEU A 16 6.92 8.33 4.91
CA LEU A 16 6.17 7.42 5.78
C LEU A 16 6.76 6.01 5.80
N PHE A 17 7.04 5.45 4.62
CA PHE A 17 7.47 4.05 4.50
C PHE A 17 8.93 3.88 4.90
N GLU A 18 9.77 4.89 4.65
CA GLU A 18 11.15 4.96 5.10
C GLU A 18 11.22 4.97 6.63
N ARG A 19 10.39 5.78 7.28
CA ARG A 19 10.26 5.78 8.75
C ARG A 19 9.70 4.46 9.28
N LEU A 20 8.72 3.87 8.60
CA LEU A 20 8.15 2.57 8.98
C LEU A 20 9.23 1.48 8.96
N LEU A 21 9.97 1.37 7.86
CA LEU A 21 11.01 0.34 7.68
C LEU A 21 12.17 0.56 8.65
N SER A 22 12.67 1.79 8.81
CA SER A 22 13.72 2.11 9.78
C SER A 22 13.27 1.83 11.22
N GLY A 23 12.04 2.20 11.58
CA GLY A 23 11.47 1.92 12.90
C GLY A 23 11.32 0.42 13.15
N ALA A 24 10.88 -0.34 12.15
CA ALA A 24 10.78 -1.79 12.26
C ALA A 24 12.15 -2.45 12.43
N GLU A 25 13.18 -1.98 11.71
CA GLU A 25 14.55 -2.48 11.88
C GLU A 25 15.08 -2.30 13.30
N ALA A 26 14.79 -1.16 13.92
CA ALA A 26 15.20 -0.84 15.28
C ALA A 26 14.39 -1.59 16.35
N ALA A 27 13.12 -1.90 16.07
CA ALA A 27 12.21 -2.53 17.02
C ALA A 27 12.23 -4.07 16.99
N LEU A 28 12.51 -4.66 15.83
CA LEU A 28 12.49 -6.12 15.65
C LEU A 28 13.78 -6.77 16.12
N GLN A 29 13.65 -7.84 16.89
CA GLN A 29 14.74 -8.77 17.16
C GLN A 29 15.15 -9.51 15.87
N PRO A 30 16.39 -10.05 15.77
CA PRO A 30 16.78 -10.93 14.67
C PRO A 30 15.77 -12.07 14.47
N GLY A 31 15.36 -12.30 13.21
CA GLY A 31 14.30 -13.25 12.86
C GLY A 31 12.86 -12.74 13.08
N GLY A 32 12.68 -11.59 13.72
CA GLY A 32 11.40 -10.91 13.86
C GLY A 32 10.81 -10.51 12.52
N ARG A 33 9.48 -10.40 12.45
CA ARG A 33 8.75 -10.15 11.20
C ARG A 33 7.93 -8.87 11.24
N LEU A 34 7.93 -8.15 10.13
CA LEU A 34 7.01 -7.06 9.83
C LEU A 34 6.03 -7.53 8.75
N LEU A 35 4.73 -7.36 9.02
CA LEU A 35 3.67 -7.60 8.06
C LEU A 35 3.00 -6.28 7.72
N VAL A 36 2.99 -5.91 6.44
CA VAL A 36 2.33 -4.70 5.94
C VAL A 36 1.23 -5.10 4.98
N LEU A 37 -0.02 -4.84 5.37
CA LEU A 37 -1.16 -4.97 4.46
C LEU A 37 -1.33 -3.65 3.70
N PHE A 38 -1.11 -3.70 2.40
CA PHE A 38 -1.16 -2.56 1.51
C PHE A 38 -2.34 -2.69 0.55
N SER A 39 -3.15 -1.64 0.41
CA SER A 39 -4.32 -1.68 -0.47
C SER A 39 -3.99 -1.47 -1.94
N ASP A 40 -2.76 -1.04 -2.23
CA ASP A 40 -2.25 -0.79 -3.57
C ASP A 40 -3.21 -0.01 -4.50
N TYR A 41 -3.99 0.89 -3.90
CA TYR A 41 -5.10 1.54 -4.57
C TYR A 41 -4.62 2.48 -5.68
N ALA A 42 -3.52 3.19 -5.48
CA ALA A 42 -2.99 4.10 -6.49
C ALA A 42 -2.46 3.34 -7.71
N GLN A 43 -1.69 2.26 -7.51
CA GLN A 43 -1.12 1.47 -8.61
C GLN A 43 -2.20 0.70 -9.38
N SER A 44 -3.12 0.03 -8.68
CA SER A 44 -4.26 -0.67 -9.30
C SER A 44 -5.17 0.23 -10.16
N ARG A 45 -5.02 1.55 -10.02
CA ARG A 45 -5.75 2.56 -10.79
C ARG A 45 -4.90 3.26 -11.84
N GLY A 46 -3.65 2.85 -12.00
CA GLY A 46 -2.68 3.46 -12.92
C GLY A 46 -2.35 4.90 -12.56
N LEU A 47 -2.53 5.31 -11.29
CA LEU A 47 -2.16 6.65 -10.82
C LEU A 47 -0.66 6.75 -10.53
N VAL A 48 -0.01 5.60 -10.31
CA VAL A 48 1.43 5.44 -10.11
C VAL A 48 1.90 4.15 -10.77
N ASP A 49 3.15 4.09 -11.20
CA ASP A 49 3.74 2.90 -11.85
C ASP A 49 4.15 1.82 -10.84
N ALA A 50 4.56 2.23 -9.63
CA ALA A 50 5.00 1.35 -8.56
C ALA A 50 4.37 1.75 -7.21
N PRO A 51 4.20 0.79 -6.26
CA PRO A 51 3.75 1.12 -4.93
C PRO A 51 4.88 1.82 -4.16
N PRO A 52 4.58 2.88 -3.40
CA PRO A 52 5.60 3.63 -2.65
C PRO A 52 6.35 2.80 -1.61
N LEU A 53 5.72 1.72 -1.13
CA LEU A 53 6.36 0.77 -0.23
C LEU A 53 7.52 0.02 -0.92
N GLN A 54 7.39 -0.25 -2.21
CA GLN A 54 8.46 -0.87 -3.00
C GLN A 54 9.65 0.08 -3.15
N GLU A 55 9.41 1.32 -3.56
CA GLU A 55 10.45 2.34 -3.70
C GLU A 55 11.21 2.57 -2.38
N ALA A 56 10.46 2.69 -1.27
CA ALA A 56 11.05 2.85 0.05
C ALA A 56 11.88 1.63 0.47
N TYR A 57 11.43 0.41 0.14
CA TYR A 57 12.20 -0.80 0.43
C TYR A 57 13.47 -0.89 -0.42
N GLU A 58 13.40 -0.58 -1.71
CA GLU A 58 14.57 -0.56 -2.60
C GLU A 58 15.62 0.47 -2.16
N ALA A 59 15.18 1.58 -1.55
CA ALA A 59 16.04 2.58 -0.94
C ALA A 59 16.50 2.25 0.50
N SER A 60 15.96 1.20 1.13
CA SER A 60 16.20 0.89 2.55
C SER A 60 17.46 0.04 2.78
N SER A 61 17.87 -0.06 4.06
CA SER A 61 19.02 -0.85 4.49
C SER A 61 18.75 -2.37 4.32
N ARG A 62 19.80 -3.17 4.11
CA ARG A 62 19.68 -4.64 3.91
C ARG A 62 19.32 -5.45 5.16
N ASN A 63 19.05 -4.77 6.28
CA ASN A 63 18.75 -5.39 7.57
C ASN A 63 17.31 -5.91 7.67
N LEU A 64 16.41 -5.39 6.84
CA LEU A 64 15.11 -6.01 6.60
C LEU A 64 15.15 -6.69 5.24
N ARG A 65 14.86 -7.99 5.22
CA ARG A 65 14.77 -8.78 4.00
C ARG A 65 13.31 -9.00 3.64
N LEU A 66 12.91 -8.64 2.42
CA LEU A 66 11.63 -9.05 1.86
C LEU A 66 11.58 -10.58 1.76
N VAL A 67 10.64 -11.18 2.48
CA VAL A 67 10.38 -12.63 2.45
C VAL A 67 9.44 -12.97 1.31
N GLY A 68 8.41 -12.16 1.10
CA GLY A 68 7.44 -12.37 0.03
C GLY A 68 6.34 -11.32 0.00
N ILE A 69 5.59 -11.34 -1.10
CA ILE A 69 4.41 -10.51 -1.33
C ILE A 69 3.27 -11.44 -1.71
N THR A 70 2.18 -11.41 -0.95
CA THR A 70 0.96 -12.16 -1.27
C THR A 70 -0.11 -11.21 -1.75
N ARG A 71 -0.50 -11.32 -3.02
CA ARG A 71 -1.57 -10.51 -3.62
C ARG A 71 -2.91 -11.24 -3.55
N ARG A 72 -3.97 -10.53 -3.17
CA ARG A 72 -5.36 -11.05 -3.16
C ARG A 72 -6.30 -10.05 -3.84
N PRO A 73 -7.16 -10.51 -4.76
CA PRO A 73 -8.19 -9.65 -5.32
C PRO A 73 -9.22 -9.30 -4.24
N VAL A 74 -9.75 -8.07 -4.30
CA VAL A 74 -10.89 -7.63 -3.49
C VAL A 74 -12.16 -7.77 -4.33
N PRO A 75 -13.01 -8.79 -4.05
CA PRO A 75 -14.22 -9.03 -4.82
C PRO A 75 -15.14 -7.81 -4.81
N SER A 76 -15.77 -7.53 -5.95
CA SER A 76 -16.73 -6.42 -6.09
C SER A 76 -17.89 -6.51 -5.09
N ALA A 77 -18.37 -7.71 -4.78
CA ALA A 77 -19.46 -7.96 -3.83
C ALA A 77 -19.11 -7.59 -2.37
N ALA A 78 -17.83 -7.72 -1.97
CA ALA A 78 -17.38 -7.31 -0.64
C ALA A 78 -17.36 -5.78 -0.46
N ARG A 79 -17.25 -5.01 -1.56
CA ARG A 79 -17.33 -3.54 -1.53
C ARG A 79 -18.75 -3.04 -1.24
N ALA A 80 -19.77 -3.77 -1.72
CA ALA A 80 -21.18 -3.40 -1.55
C ALA A 80 -21.64 -3.46 -0.08
N GLY A 81 -21.09 -4.37 0.73
CA GLY A 81 -21.44 -4.52 2.15
C GLY A 81 -20.90 -3.43 3.08
N HIS A 82 -19.94 -2.61 2.63
CA HIS A 82 -19.36 -1.50 3.41
C HIS A 82 -19.73 -0.12 2.83
N SER A 83 -20.53 -0.10 1.76
CA SER A 83 -20.84 1.08 0.96
C SER A 83 -22.17 1.72 1.37
N ARG A 84 -22.09 2.70 2.29
CA ARG A 84 -23.14 3.72 2.45
C ARG A 84 -22.58 5.15 2.59
N THR A 85 -21.28 5.34 2.35
CA THR A 85 -20.71 6.69 2.35
C THR A 85 -20.74 7.25 0.93
N ARG A 86 -21.20 8.50 0.82
CA ARG A 86 -21.54 9.29 -0.39
C ARG A 86 -20.42 9.44 -1.45
N ARG A 87 -19.28 8.74 -1.33
CA ARG A 87 -18.03 9.04 -2.01
C ARG A 87 -17.68 8.09 -3.16
N GLU A 88 -18.49 7.07 -3.43
CA GLU A 88 -18.18 6.10 -4.49
C GLU A 88 -18.78 6.54 -5.82
N LYS A 89 -17.97 7.31 -6.57
CA LYS A 89 -18.19 7.60 -7.98
C LYS A 89 -18.06 6.28 -8.78
N GLY A 90 -18.97 6.02 -9.73
CA GLY A 90 -19.11 4.75 -10.47
C GLY A 90 -17.86 4.19 -11.18
N TRP A 91 -16.78 4.96 -11.32
CA TRP A 91 -15.49 4.43 -11.80
C TRP A 91 -14.81 3.49 -10.78
N ALA A 92 -15.10 3.59 -9.47
CA ALA A 92 -14.57 2.75 -8.38
C ALA A 92 -14.89 1.24 -8.50
N LEU A 93 -15.91 0.91 -9.30
CA LEU A 93 -16.43 -0.45 -9.45
C LEU A 93 -15.91 -1.18 -10.71
N ALA A 94 -15.23 -0.48 -11.62
CA ALA A 94 -14.90 -0.99 -12.96
C ALA A 94 -13.57 -1.75 -13.08
N GLN A 95 -12.67 -1.65 -12.08
CA GLN A 95 -11.39 -2.35 -12.07
C GLN A 95 -11.27 -3.25 -10.84
N GLU A 96 -10.59 -4.39 -11.02
CA GLU A 96 -10.25 -5.31 -9.94
C GLU A 96 -9.23 -4.64 -9.02
N HIS A 97 -9.65 -4.30 -7.80
CA HIS A 97 -8.74 -3.87 -6.75
C HIS A 97 -8.05 -5.10 -6.18
N SER A 98 -6.77 -4.99 -5.86
CA SER A 98 -6.03 -6.01 -5.12
C SER A 98 -5.45 -5.43 -3.84
N VAL A 99 -5.39 -6.24 -2.80
CA VAL A 99 -4.60 -5.96 -1.60
C VAL A 99 -3.35 -6.83 -1.64
N GLU A 100 -2.26 -6.31 -1.10
CA GLU A 100 -0.98 -6.98 -0.99
C GLU A 100 -0.58 -7.11 0.46
N LEU A 101 -0.16 -8.31 0.86
CA LEU A 101 0.51 -8.53 2.13
C LEU A 101 2.00 -8.66 1.87
N TRP A 102 2.74 -7.64 2.31
CA TRP A 102 4.20 -7.61 2.27
C TRP A 102 4.76 -8.15 3.57
N GLU A 103 5.68 -9.12 3.46
CA GLU A 103 6.34 -9.74 4.60
C GLU A 103 7.83 -9.43 4.57
N PHE A 104 8.33 -8.83 5.65
CA PHE A 104 9.75 -8.60 5.87
C PHE A 104 10.23 -9.36 7.10
N ALA A 105 11.49 -9.82 7.07
CA ALA A 105 12.17 -10.42 8.20
C ALA A 105 13.42 -9.63 8.55
N ARG A 106 13.64 -9.40 9.85
CA ARG A 106 14.91 -8.86 10.36
C ARG A 106 16.01 -9.90 10.17
N THR A 107 17.03 -9.55 9.41
CA THR A 107 18.25 -10.37 9.26
C THR A 107 19.08 -10.34 10.52
#